data_AF-A0A497MA89-F1
#
_entry.id   AF-A0A497MA89-F1
#
_cell.length_a   1.000
_cell.length_b   1.000
_cell.length_c   1.000
_cell.angle_alpha   90.00
_cell.angle_beta   90.00
_cell.angle_gamma   90.00
#
_symmetry.space_group_name_H-M   'P 1'
#
loop_
_entity.id
_entity.type
_entity.pdbx_description
1 polymer ?
#
loop_
_entity_poly.entity_id
_entity_poly.type
_entity_poly.pdbx_seq_one_letter_code
_entity_poly.pdbx_strand_id
1 'polypeptide(L)' 'MKEDIYNREKTLRNLLKRIRNSNELLEENKRLILKFYRQCVAEGMSAARITKYIHTLKQISLMLKKPFDEAKRGYR' A
#
# COMPACT_ATOMS: atom_id res chain seq x y z
N MET A 1 -12.14 20.01 10.86
CA MET A 1 -10.68 19.70 10.82
C MET A 1 -10.28 18.43 11.59
N LYS A 2 -10.78 18.14 12.81
CA LYS A 2 -10.46 16.86 13.50
C LYS A 2 -11.12 15.63 12.85
N GLU A 3 -12.34 15.76 12.34
CA GLU A 3 -13.06 14.67 11.66
C GLU A 3 -12.35 14.20 10.38
N ASP A 4 -11.81 15.12 9.56
CA ASP A 4 -11.04 14.78 8.37
C ASP A 4 -9.80 13.94 8.66
N ILE A 5 -9.07 14.27 9.72
CA ILE A 5 -7.86 13.54 10.13
C ILE A 5 -8.24 12.13 10.58
N TYR A 6 -9.25 12.01 11.44
CA TYR A 6 -9.73 10.74 11.94
C TYR A 6 -10.25 9.81 10.82
N ASN A 7 -10.97 10.37 9.84
CA ASN A 7 -11.43 9.62 8.67
C ASN A 7 -10.29 9.12 7.79
N ARG A 8 -9.20 9.90 7.65
CA ARG A 8 -8.01 9.49 6.88
C ARG A 8 -7.30 8.33 7.55
N GLU A 9 -7.13 8.36 8.87
CA GLU A 9 -6.53 7.24 9.60
C GLU A 9 -7.40 5.98 9.56
N LYS A 10 -8.73 6.13 9.69
CA LYS A 10 -9.67 5.00 9.56
C LYS A 10 -9.58 4.37 8.17
N THR A 11 -9.54 5.19 7.13
CA THR A 11 -9.39 4.73 5.73
C THR A 11 -8.08 3.96 5.55
N LEU A 12 -6.97 4.49 6.04
CA LEU A 12 -5.67 3.83 5.98
C LEU A 12 -5.68 2.48 6.71
N ARG A 13 -6.22 2.43 7.93
CA ARG A 13 -6.36 1.17 8.69
C ARG A 13 -7.16 0.12 7.93
N ASN A 14 -8.27 0.52 7.33
CA ASN A 14 -9.12 -0.38 6.55
C ASN A 14 -8.42 -0.89 5.28
N LEU A 15 -7.67 -0.03 4.59
CA LEU A 15 -6.86 -0.41 3.44
C LEU A 15 -5.80 -1.46 3.83
N LEU A 16 -5.07 -1.23 4.94
CA LEU A 16 -4.06 -2.17 5.41
C LEU A 16 -4.66 -3.52 5.81
N LYS A 17 -5.84 -3.54 6.45
CA LYS A 17 -6.58 -4.78 6.73
C LYS A 17 -6.95 -5.51 5.45
N ARG A 18 -7.46 -4.79 4.44
CA ARG A 18 -7.77 -5.38 3.12
C ARG A 18 -6.55 -5.99 2.45
N ILE A 19 -5.38 -5.34 2.54
CA ILE A 19 -4.14 -5.87 1.95
C ILE A 19 -3.70 -7.16 2.65
N ARG A 20 -3.72 -7.19 4.00
CA ARG A 20 -3.37 -8.38 4.78
C ARG A 20 -4.24 -9.59 4.41
N ASN A 21 -5.54 -9.35 4.24
CA ASN A 21 -6.52 -10.42 4.04
C ASN A 21 -6.85 -10.69 2.55
N SER A 22 -6.18 -10.03 1.60
CA SER A 22 -6.51 -10.18 0.18
C SER A 22 -5.91 -11.45 -0.40
N ASN A 23 -6.73 -12.37 -0.92
CA ASN A 23 -6.22 -13.57 -1.61
C ASN A 23 -5.71 -13.28 -3.04
N GLU A 24 -5.98 -12.08 -3.56
CA GLU A 24 -5.58 -11.66 -4.92
C GLU A 24 -4.15 -11.12 -4.98
N LEU A 25 -3.59 -10.73 -3.83
CA LEU A 25 -2.22 -10.20 -3.73
C LEU A 25 -1.25 -11.33 -3.38
N LEU A 26 -0.11 -11.35 -4.07
CA LEU A 26 1.02 -12.20 -3.70
C LEU A 26 1.51 -11.85 -2.30
N GLU A 27 1.82 -12.87 -1.49
CA GLU A 27 2.28 -12.69 -0.09
C GLU A 27 3.52 -11.81 0.02
N GLU A 28 4.47 -11.95 -0.91
CA GLU A 28 5.67 -11.12 -0.96
C GLU A 28 5.34 -9.65 -1.20
N ASN A 29 4.45 -9.35 -2.15
CA ASN A 29 4.01 -7.98 -2.41
C ASN A 29 3.26 -7.39 -1.21
N LYS A 30 2.43 -8.18 -0.51
CA LYS A 30 1.80 -7.74 0.75
C LYS A 30 2.85 -7.35 1.77
N ARG A 31 3.87 -8.21 1.97
CA ARG A 31 4.96 -7.96 2.92
C ARG A 31 5.72 -6.68 2.59
N LEU A 32 6.05 -6.46 1.31
CA LEU A 32 6.75 -5.25 0.85
C LEU A 32 5.90 -4.00 1.04
N ILE A 33 4.61 -4.03 0.69
CA ILE A 33 3.69 -2.90 0.90
C ILE A 33 3.59 -2.56 2.40
N LEU A 34 3.46 -3.56 3.26
CA LEU A 34 3.38 -3.36 4.71
C LEU A 34 4.70 -2.86 5.32
N LYS A 35 5.85 -3.30 4.78
CA LYS A 35 7.16 -2.79 5.16
C LYS A 35 7.29 -1.31 4.76
N PHE A 36 6.93 -0.97 3.53
CA PHE A 36 6.92 0.42 3.04
C PHE A 36 6.00 1.31 3.87
N TYR A 37 4.79 0.84 4.22
CA TYR A 37 3.90 1.54 5.14
C TYR A 37 4.60 1.92 6.46
N ARG A 38 5.32 0.99 7.10
CA ARG A 38 6.03 1.24 8.36
C ARG A 38 7.12 2.30 8.18
N GLN A 39 7.84 2.25 7.06
CA GLN A 39 8.85 3.26 6.74
C GLN A 39 8.23 4.65 6.58
N CYS A 40 7.12 4.78 5.83
CA CYS A 40 6.46 6.07 5.67
C CYS A 40 5.96 6.65 7.00
N VAL A 41 5.48 5.80 7.91
CA VAL A 41 5.10 6.23 9.26
C VAL A 41 6.33 6.71 10.05
N ALA A 42 7.45 5.99 9.98
CA ALA A 42 8.70 6.38 10.64
C ALA A 42 9.26 7.70 10.10
N GLU A 43 9.07 7.99 8.82
CA GLU A 43 9.44 9.26 8.16
C GLU A 43 8.44 10.40 8.44
N GLY A 44 7.39 10.17 9.25
CA GLY A 44 6.42 11.20 9.62
C GLY A 44 5.47 11.61 8.49
N MET A 45 5.27 10.76 7.48
CA MET A 45 4.35 11.07 6.39
C MET A 45 2.89 11.12 6.85
N SER A 46 2.11 12.01 6.23
CA SER A 46 0.69 12.13 6.55
C SER A 46 -0.11 10.90 6.10
N ALA A 47 -1.14 10.54 6.88
CA ALA A 47 -2.01 9.40 6.58
C ALA A 47 -2.63 9.45 5.17
N ALA A 48 -2.90 10.66 4.64
CA ALA A 48 -3.41 10.84 3.29
C ALA A 48 -2.37 10.45 2.21
N ARG A 49 -1.11 10.87 2.38
CA ARG A 49 0.00 10.50 1.47
C ARG A 49 0.24 9.01 1.50
N ILE A 50 0.32 8.44 2.70
CA ILE A 50 0.49 7.00 2.90
C ILE A 50 -0.67 6.24 2.22
N THR A 51 -1.91 6.64 2.45
CA THR A 51 -3.09 6.00 1.83
C THR A 51 -2.98 6.01 0.31
N LYS A 52 -2.59 7.14 -0.29
CA LYS A 52 -2.40 7.27 -1.74
C LYS A 52 -1.35 6.27 -2.24
N TYR A 53 -0.17 6.24 -1.63
CA TYR A 53 0.90 5.33 -2.06
C TYR A 53 0.53 3.85 -1.92
N ILE A 54 -0.07 3.47 -0.79
CA ILE A 54 -0.46 2.09 -0.52
C ILE A 54 -1.58 1.64 -1.50
N HIS A 55 -2.53 2.53 -1.83
CA HIS A 55 -3.51 2.26 -2.88
C HIS A 55 -2.84 2.03 -4.24
N THR A 56 -1.90 2.90 -4.63
CA THR A 56 -1.18 2.77 -5.89
C THR A 56 -0.40 1.47 -5.97
N LEU A 57 0.36 1.11 -4.93
CA LEU A 57 1.12 -0.14 -4.88
C LEU A 57 0.20 -1.37 -4.94
N LYS A 58 -0.95 -1.34 -4.26
CA LYS A 58 -1.95 -2.39 -4.38
C LYS A 58 -2.38 -2.58 -5.85
N GLN A 59 -2.72 -1.48 -6.54
CA GLN A 59 -3.15 -1.56 -7.94
C GLN A 59 -2.04 -2.10 -8.85
N ILE A 60 -0.81 -1.61 -8.68
CA ILE A 60 0.35 -2.11 -9.43
C ILE A 60 0.54 -3.62 -9.19
N SER A 61 0.43 -4.09 -7.95
CA SER A 61 0.52 -5.52 -7.64
C SER A 61 -0.56 -6.35 -8.34
N LEU A 62 -1.80 -5.86 -8.39
CA LEU A 62 -2.90 -6.54 -9.07
C LEU A 62 -2.72 -6.54 -10.60
N MET A 63 -2.16 -5.47 -11.15
CA MET A 63 -1.88 -5.34 -12.59
C MET A 63 -0.73 -6.24 -13.03
N LEU A 64 0.36 -6.28 -12.27
CA LEU A 64 1.55 -7.05 -12.62
C LEU A 64 1.35 -8.55 -12.41
N LYS A 65 0.56 -8.96 -11.40
CA LYS A 65 0.39 -10.36 -10.96
C LYS A 65 1.72 -11.10 -10.75
N LYS A 66 2.77 -10.35 -10.41
CA LYS A 66 4.16 -10.82 -10.21
C LYS A 66 4.78 -10.07 -9.03
N PRO A 67 5.84 -10.62 -8.41
CA PRO A 67 6.61 -9.90 -7.39
C PRO A 67 7.10 -8.55 -7.92
N PHE A 68 7.12 -7.52 -7.07
CA PHE A 68 7.61 -6.19 -7.48
C PHE A 68 9.06 -6.24 -7.96
N ASP A 69 9.90 -7.06 -7.33
CA ASP A 69 11.32 -7.15 -7.64
C ASP A 69 11.59 -7.89 -8.97
N GLU A 70 10.61 -8.65 -9.48
CA GLU A 70 10.66 -9.29 -10.79
C GLU A 70 10.08 -8.41 -11.90
N ALA A 71 9.52 -7.26 -11.57
CA ALA A 71 8.95 -6.32 -12.53
C ALA A 71 10.08 -5.65 -13.34
N LYS A 72 10.51 -6.31 -14.41
CA LYS A 72 11.46 -5.72 -15.36
C LYS A 72 10.78 -4.62 -16.16
N ARG A 73 11.53 -3.54 -16.42
CA ARG A 73 11.12 -2.47 -17.33
C ARG A 73 10.91 -3.08 -18.72
N GLY A 74 9.66 -3.21 -19.15
CA GLY A 74 9.35 -3.61 -20.52
C GLY A 74 9.79 -2.51 -21.47
N TYR A 75 11.02 -2.58 -21.94
CA TYR A 75 11.42 -1.86 -23.15
C TYR A 75 10.61 -2.47 -24.30
N ARG A 76 9.78 -1.64 -24.90
CA ARG A 76 9.24 -1.86 -26.23
C ARG A 76 9.99 -0.93 -27.17
#